data_AF-A0A926AYN2-F1
#
_entry.id   AF-A0A926AYN2-F1
#
_cell.length_a   1.000
_cell.length_b   1.000
_cell.length_c   1.000
_cell.angle_alpha   90.00
_cell.angle_beta   90.00
_cell.angle_gamma   90.00
#
_symmetry.space_group_name_H-M   'P 1'
#
loop_
_entity.id
_entity.type
_entity.pdbx_description
1 polymer ?
#
loop_
_entity_poly.entity_id
_entity_poly.type
_entity_poly.pdbx_seq_one_letter_code
_entity_poly.pdbx_strand_id
1 'polypeptide(L)'
;MNESTSILRLSEFLRSPAGQYVLDWEQLQLDTAVVDIFGYHALQLGLPDVDALRENRMPLRFCAANRVAEAPTSTGHPKVAVINRYEELPFATHSIDLVVMPHI
;
A
#
# COMPACT_ATOMS: atom_id res chain seq x y z
N MET A 1 -4.37 38.85 -5.69
CA MET A 1 -3.92 38.31 -4.39
C MET A 1 -4.87 37.18 -4.03
N ASN A 2 -4.61 35.96 -4.53
CA ASN A 2 -5.33 34.76 -4.11
C ASN A 2 -4.26 33.78 -3.63
N GLU A 3 -4.17 33.62 -2.33
CA GLU A 3 -3.34 32.63 -1.66
C GLU A 3 -3.93 31.25 -1.96
N SER A 4 -3.40 30.59 -2.99
CA SER A 4 -3.61 29.16 -3.16
C SER A 4 -3.01 28.47 -1.95
N THR A 5 -3.85 28.15 -0.96
CA THR A 5 -3.51 27.29 0.17
C THR A 5 -2.83 26.06 -0.41
N SER A 6 -1.51 25.97 -0.22
CA SER A 6 -0.69 24.92 -0.80
C SER A 6 -1.23 23.59 -0.28
N ILE A 7 -1.87 22.80 -1.15
CA ILE A 7 -2.14 21.39 -0.86
C ILE A 7 -0.78 20.79 -0.56
N LEU A 8 -0.53 20.49 0.72
CA LEU A 8 0.64 19.74 1.12
C LEU A 8 0.65 18.48 0.27
N ARG A 9 1.77 18.23 -0.43
CA ARG A 9 1.88 16.98 -1.19
C ARG A 9 1.75 15.84 -0.20
N LEU A 10 0.94 14.84 -0.52
CA LEU A 10 0.71 13.70 0.36
C LEU A 10 2.04 13.10 0.85
N SER A 11 3.02 12.96 -0.03
CA SER A 11 4.36 12.47 0.33
C SER A 11 5.08 13.33 1.38
N GLU A 12 4.89 14.65 1.36
CA GLU A 12 5.47 15.56 2.36
C GLU A 12 4.74 15.45 3.69
N PHE A 13 3.40 15.39 3.65
CA PHE A 13 2.59 15.17 4.84
C PHE A 13 2.93 13.85 5.53
N LEU A 14 3.06 12.75 4.78
CA LEU A 14 3.36 11.42 5.32
C LEU A 14 4.70 11.36 6.04
N ARG A 15 5.67 12.22 5.69
CA ARG A 15 6.96 12.33 6.38
C ARG A 15 6.90 13.14 7.69
N SER A 16 5.84 13.92 7.91
CA SER A 16 5.66 14.66 9.15
C SER A 16 5.31 13.73 10.31
N PRO A 17 5.53 14.14 11.58
CA PRO A 17 5.12 13.34 12.74
C PRO A 17 3.62 12.99 12.76
N ALA A 18 2.77 13.91 12.29
CA ALA A 18 1.33 13.66 12.17
C ALA A 18 1.04 12.63 11.07
N GLY A 19 1.76 12.68 9.95
CA GLY A 19 1.65 11.68 8.88
C GLY A 19 2.07 10.29 9.34
N GLN A 20 3.20 10.18 10.05
CA GLN A 20 3.66 8.91 10.61
C GLN A 20 2.64 8.32 11.60
N TYR A 21 2.05 9.14 12.46
CA TYR A 21 0.98 8.71 13.35
C TYR A 21 -0.23 8.12 12.60
N VAL A 22 -0.64 8.78 11.51
CA VAL A 22 -1.74 8.29 10.66
C VAL A 22 -1.36 6.97 9.99
N LEU A 23 -0.13 6.85 9.49
CA LEU A 23 0.35 5.60 8.87
C LEU A 23 0.40 4.44 9.87
N ASP A 24 0.87 4.69 11.10
CA ASP A 24 0.90 3.68 12.15
C ASP A 24 -0.52 3.23 12.53
N TRP A 25 -1.45 4.19 12.65
CA TRP A 25 -2.86 3.87 12.89
C TRP A 25 -3.46 3.06 11.74
N GLU A 26 -3.26 3.50 10.50
CA GLU A 26 -3.77 2.82 9.30
C GLU A 26 -3.22 1.39 9.19
N GLN A 27 -1.94 1.20 9.50
CA GLN A 27 -1.32 -0.12 9.53
C GLN A 27 -2.02 -1.06 10.51
N LEU A 28 -2.35 -0.61 11.73
CA LEU A 28 -3.07 -1.43 12.72
C LEU A 28 -4.47 -1.82 12.22
N GLN A 29 -5.15 -0.91 11.53
CA GLN A 29 -6.46 -1.19 10.95
C GLN A 29 -6.36 -2.23 9.82
N LEU A 30 -5.38 -2.09 8.94
CA LEU A 30 -5.16 -3.02 7.84
C LEU A 30 -4.76 -4.41 8.32
N ASP A 31 -3.85 -4.49 9.29
CA ASP A 31 -3.47 -5.76 9.93
C ASP A 31 -4.69 -6.53 10.43
N THR A 32 -5.57 -5.83 11.15
CA THR A 32 -6.79 -6.42 11.70
C THR A 32 -7.75 -6.87 10.58
N ALA A 33 -7.81 -6.13 9.48
CA ALA A 33 -8.67 -6.44 8.34
C ALA A 33 -8.19 -7.66 7.54
N VAL A 34 -6.88 -7.87 7.42
CA VAL A 34 -6.30 -8.88 6.51
C VAL A 34 -5.90 -10.19 7.19
N VAL A 35 -5.83 -10.23 8.52
CA VAL A 35 -5.31 -11.38 9.29
C VAL A 35 -6.12 -12.67 9.11
N ASP A 36 -7.44 -12.54 8.93
CA ASP A 36 -8.37 -13.68 8.86
C ASP A 36 -8.92 -13.91 7.43
N ILE A 37 -8.23 -13.38 6.41
CA ILE A 37 -8.58 -13.59 5.00
C ILE A 37 -7.72 -14.71 4.41
N PHE A 38 -8.38 -15.73 3.88
CA PHE A 38 -7.76 -16.92 3.29
C PHE A 38 -7.73 -16.87 1.76
N GLY A 39 -6.70 -17.48 1.18
CA GLY A 39 -6.45 -17.50 -0.26
C GLY A 39 -4.99 -17.90 -0.54
N TYR A 40 -4.56 -17.74 -1.78
CA TYR A 40 -3.19 -18.03 -2.20
C TYR A 40 -2.46 -16.77 -2.69
N HIS A 41 -3.13 -15.92 -3.47
CA HIS A 41 -2.59 -14.70 -4.06
C HIS A 41 -3.24 -13.43 -3.48
N ALA A 42 -2.47 -12.64 -2.74
CA ALA A 42 -2.85 -11.33 -2.25
C ALA A 42 -2.07 -10.21 -2.96
N LEU A 43 -2.76 -9.13 -3.30
CA LEU A 43 -2.22 -7.98 -3.99
C LEU A 43 -2.55 -6.69 -3.25
N GLN A 44 -1.55 -5.93 -2.85
CA GLN A 44 -1.68 -4.53 -2.51
C GLN A 44 -1.54 -3.70 -3.79
N LEU A 45 -2.45 -2.77 -4.00
CA LEU A 45 -2.39 -1.79 -5.09
C LEU A 45 -2.31 -0.39 -4.49
N GLY A 46 -1.23 0.34 -4.79
CA GLY A 46 -1.07 1.71 -4.28
C GLY A 46 -0.42 1.82 -2.90
N LEU A 47 -0.37 3.08 -2.43
CA LEU A 47 0.37 3.61 -1.29
C LEU A 47 1.49 2.69 -0.75
N PRO A 48 2.69 2.68 -1.35
CA PRO A 48 3.76 1.78 -0.94
C PRO A 48 4.34 2.15 0.43
N ASP A 49 3.97 3.26 1.06
CA ASP A 49 4.44 3.63 2.40
C ASP A 49 3.85 2.73 3.50
N VAL A 50 2.69 2.10 3.27
CA VAL A 50 2.05 1.13 4.18
C VAL A 50 2.26 -0.31 3.71
N ASP A 51 2.45 -1.23 4.65
CA ASP A 51 2.56 -2.67 4.38
C ASP A 51 1.19 -3.33 4.65
N ALA A 52 0.23 -3.14 3.74
CA ALA A 52 -1.17 -3.49 3.97
C ALA A 52 -1.41 -5.00 4.13
N LEU A 53 -0.45 -5.83 3.72
CA LEU A 53 -0.52 -7.29 3.77
C LEU A 53 0.40 -7.89 4.84
N ARG A 54 0.93 -7.08 5.76
CA ARG A 54 1.86 -7.50 6.82
C ARG A 54 1.38 -8.72 7.58
N GLU A 55 0.17 -8.66 8.13
CA GLU A 55 -0.46 -9.75 8.91
C GLU A 55 -1.25 -10.76 8.06
N ASN A 56 -1.32 -10.56 6.74
CA ASN A 56 -1.98 -11.51 5.87
C ASN A 56 -1.15 -12.79 5.73
N ARG A 57 -1.80 -13.95 5.85
CA ARG A 57 -1.14 -15.27 5.86
C ARG A 57 -1.10 -15.96 4.51
N MET A 58 -1.55 -15.31 3.42
CA MET A 58 -1.43 -15.90 2.09
C MET A 58 0.06 -16.04 1.70
N PRO A 59 0.45 -17.15 1.06
CA PRO A 59 1.84 -17.42 0.73
C PRO A 59 2.41 -16.44 -0.30
N LEU A 60 1.60 -15.98 -1.26
CA LEU A 60 2.02 -15.04 -2.29
C LEU A 60 1.39 -13.68 -2.03
N ARG A 61 2.23 -12.73 -1.60
CA ARG A 61 1.85 -11.34 -1.31
C ARG A 61 2.68 -10.43 -2.19
N PHE A 62 2.02 -9.60 -2.98
CA PHE A 62 2.66 -8.65 -3.87
C PHE A 62 2.12 -7.25 -3.60
N CYS A 63 2.96 -6.25 -3.85
CA CYS A 63 2.50 -4.88 -3.93
C CYS A 63 2.82 -4.35 -5.33
N ALA A 64 1.83 -3.74 -5.96
CA ALA A 64 1.98 -3.00 -7.21
C ALA A 64 1.59 -1.54 -7.00
N ALA A 65 2.41 -0.64 -7.49
CA ALA A 65 2.22 0.79 -7.30
C ALA A 65 2.75 1.55 -8.51
N ASN A 66 2.21 2.75 -8.74
CA ASN A 66 2.69 3.64 -9.79
C ASN A 66 4.04 4.32 -9.46
N ARG A 67 4.56 4.11 -8.23
CA ARG A 67 5.84 4.63 -7.75
C ARG A 67 6.52 3.65 -6.81
N VAL A 68 7.82 3.80 -6.66
CA VAL A 68 8.61 3.09 -5.65
C VAL A 68 8.41 3.77 -4.28
N ALA A 69 8.39 2.98 -3.20
CA ALA A 69 8.43 3.52 -1.83
C ALA A 69 9.73 4.30 -1.60
N GLU A 70 9.65 5.43 -0.92
CA GLU A 70 10.83 6.28 -0.67
C GLU A 70 11.63 5.85 0.57
N ALA A 71 11.07 4.99 1.42
CA ALA A 71 11.74 4.47 2.61
C ALA A 71 11.61 2.94 2.69
N PRO A 72 12.65 2.23 3.18
CA PRO A 72 12.54 0.80 3.48
C PRO A 72 11.61 0.60 4.68
N THR A 73 10.69 -0.36 4.58
CA THR A 73 9.94 -0.82 5.75
C THR A 73 10.70 -1.84 6.57
N SER A 74 10.29 -1.98 7.82
CA SER A 74 10.87 -2.86 8.84
C SER A 74 10.93 -4.34 8.47
N THR A 75 10.26 -4.77 7.38
CA THR A 75 10.05 -6.17 7.00
C THR A 75 11.02 -6.72 5.95
N GLY A 76 11.93 -5.90 5.39
CA GLY A 76 13.08 -6.39 4.60
C GLY A 76 12.80 -6.98 3.21
N HIS A 77 11.55 -6.99 2.74
CA HIS A 77 11.20 -7.41 1.38
C HIS A 77 11.01 -6.20 0.44
N PRO A 78 11.43 -6.27 -0.84
CA PRO A 78 11.20 -5.18 -1.79
C PRO A 78 9.70 -4.95 -1.97
N LYS A 79 9.27 -3.75 -1.60
CA LYS A 79 7.87 -3.40 -1.35
C LYS A 79 7.02 -3.14 -2.59
N VAL A 80 7.59 -3.12 -3.78
CA VAL A 80 6.84 -2.97 -5.04
C VAL A 80 7.40 -3.98 -6.02
N ALA A 81 6.67 -5.07 -6.24
CA ALA A 81 7.04 -6.13 -7.16
C ALA A 81 6.74 -5.73 -8.63
N VAL A 82 5.79 -4.81 -8.82
CA VAL A 82 5.31 -4.40 -10.14
C VAL A 82 5.03 -2.90 -10.15
N ILE A 83 5.63 -2.17 -11.10
CA ILE A 83 5.20 -0.80 -11.43
C ILE A 83 4.21 -0.90 -12.57
N ASN A 84 2.99 -0.41 -12.36
CA ASN A 84 1.91 -0.51 -13.34
C ASN A 84 1.02 0.75 -13.37
N ARG A 85 0.22 0.81 -14.43
CA ARG A 85 -0.98 1.64 -14.50
C ARG A 85 -2.13 0.82 -13.92
N TYR A 86 -2.97 1.42 -13.10
CA TYR A 86 -4.06 0.70 -12.43
C TYR A 86 -5.12 0.19 -13.41
N GLU A 87 -5.16 0.77 -14.60
CA GLU A 87 -6.03 0.39 -15.70
C GLU A 87 -5.53 -0.85 -16.47
N GLU A 88 -4.26 -1.22 -16.30
CA GLU A 88 -3.59 -2.27 -17.09
C GLU A 88 -2.77 -3.18 -16.18
N LEU A 89 -3.46 -4.00 -15.40
CA LEU A 89 -2.83 -4.93 -14.47
C LEU A 89 -2.23 -6.14 -15.20
N PRO A 90 -0.95 -6.50 -14.97
CA PRO A 90 -0.29 -7.64 -15.61
C PRO A 90 -0.62 -8.97 -14.89
N PHE A 91 -1.87 -9.17 -14.50
CA PHE A 91 -2.34 -10.38 -13.83
C PHE A 91 -3.41 -11.06 -14.69
N ALA A 92 -3.46 -12.38 -14.63
CA ALA A 92 -4.52 -13.13 -15.31
C ALA A 92 -5.88 -12.84 -14.66
N THR A 93 -6.95 -12.91 -15.45
CA THR A 93 -8.30 -12.78 -14.91
C THR A 93 -8.58 -13.90 -13.90
N HIS A 94 -9.24 -13.57 -12.78
CA HIS A 94 -9.56 -14.51 -11.70
C HIS A 94 -8.34 -15.19 -11.06
N SER A 95 -7.14 -14.58 -11.09
CA SER A 95 -5.94 -15.14 -10.46
C SER A 95 -5.60 -14.58 -9.08
N ILE A 96 -6.29 -13.54 -8.62
CA ILE A 96 -6.04 -12.85 -7.34
C ILE A 96 -7.22 -13.08 -6.40
N ASP A 97 -6.94 -13.52 -5.17
CA ASP A 97 -7.95 -13.86 -4.17
C ASP A 97 -8.30 -12.64 -3.29
N LEU A 98 -7.31 -11.78 -3.03
CA LEU A 98 -7.46 -10.57 -2.22
C LEU A 98 -6.77 -9.39 -2.89
N VAL A 99 -7.48 -8.26 -2.99
CA VAL A 99 -6.92 -6.97 -3.41
C VAL A 99 -7.15 -5.94 -2.30
N VAL A 100 -6.08 -5.26 -1.87
CA VAL A 100 -6.13 -4.15 -0.91
C VAL A 100 -5.69 -2.88 -1.62
N MET A 101 -6.49 -1.81 -1.53
CA MET A 101 -6.35 -0.61 -2.36
C MET A 101 -6.21 0.68 -1.52
N PRO A 102 -5.09 0.89 -0.81
CA PRO A 102 -4.89 2.11 -0.06
C PRO A 102 -4.71 3.31 -1.00
N HIS A 103 -5.65 4.26 -0.95
CA HIS A 103 -5.56 5.59 -1.55
C HIS A 103 -5.26 5.63 -3.07
N ILE A 104 -5.86 4.71 -3.83
CA ILE A 104 -5.83 4.69 -5.32
C ILE A 104 -6.88 5.62 -5.92
#